data_AF-K6WWL4-F1
#
_entry.id   AF-K6WWL4-F1
#
_cell.length_a   1.000
_cell.length_b   1.000
_cell.length_c   1.000
_cell.angle_alpha   90.00
_cell.angle_beta   90.00
_cell.angle_gamma   90.00
#
_symmetry.space_group_name_H-M   'P 1'
#
loop_
_entity.id
_entity.type
_entity.pdbx_description
1 polymer ?
#
loop_
_entity_poly.entity_id
_entity_poly.type
_entity_poly.pdbx_seq_one_letter_code
_entity_poly.pdbx_strand_id
1 'polypeptide(L)'
;MYSLQDINTITGLPVRTIRYYIQKNLVDKPEGARKTATYGQQHLEQLMTVKRLSDAGLSLAAIAKVMNGSQVAHVPPSDLQPGQIRAVSQVHISPGVELSIDPMQCNLSTQQLRELSQQIIATISRFNKES
;
A
#
# COMPACT_ATOMS: atom_id res chain seq x y z
N MET A 1 -25.54 -4.48 13.09
CA MET A 1 -25.04 -5.36 12.01
C MET A 1 -25.78 -5.01 10.74
N TYR A 2 -25.07 -4.87 9.62
CA TYR A 2 -25.58 -4.47 8.33
C TYR A 2 -25.41 -5.61 7.33
N SER A 3 -26.36 -5.77 6.40
CA SER A 3 -26.20 -6.66 5.26
C SER A 3 -25.33 -6.01 4.18
N LEU A 4 -24.87 -6.80 3.21
CA LEU A 4 -24.10 -6.27 2.07
C LEU A 4 -24.89 -5.25 1.23
N GLN A 5 -26.23 -5.39 1.18
CA GLN A 5 -27.11 -4.42 0.50
C GLN A 5 -27.23 -3.12 1.30
N ASP A 6 -27.29 -3.20 2.63
CA ASP A 6 -27.32 -2.01 3.49
C ASP A 6 -26.00 -1.24 3.35
N ILE A 7 -24.86 -1.92 3.35
CA ILE A 7 -23.54 -1.30 3.15
C ILE A 7 -23.47 -0.58 1.80
N ASN A 8 -23.98 -1.21 0.73
CA ASN A 8 -24.06 -0.57 -0.58
C ASN A 8 -24.88 0.72 -0.54
N THR A 9 -26.05 0.67 0.09
CA THR A 9 -26.97 1.80 0.21
C THR A 9 -26.35 2.94 1.03
N ILE A 10 -25.66 2.62 2.12
CA ILE A 10 -25.05 3.60 3.03
C ILE A 10 -23.78 4.23 2.43
N THR A 11 -22.92 3.43 1.81
CA THR A 11 -21.62 3.90 1.28
C THR A 11 -21.71 4.44 -0.15
N GLY A 12 -22.78 4.09 -0.87
CA GLY A 12 -22.91 4.32 -2.31
C GLY A 12 -21.91 3.51 -3.14
N LEU A 13 -21.18 2.56 -2.53
CA LEU A 13 -20.20 1.74 -3.23
C LEU A 13 -20.87 0.51 -3.86
N PRO A 14 -20.62 0.22 -5.15
CA PRO A 14 -21.09 -1.01 -5.77
C PRO A 14 -20.64 -2.25 -4.98
N VAL A 15 -21.51 -3.25 -4.90
CA VAL A 15 -21.21 -4.53 -4.22
C VAL A 15 -19.91 -5.17 -4.71
N ARG A 16 -19.63 -5.02 -6.02
CA ARG A 16 -18.39 -5.50 -6.64
C ARG A 16 -17.15 -4.83 -6.07
N THR A 17 -17.21 -3.51 -5.84
CA THR A 17 -16.13 -2.71 -5.27
C THR A 17 -15.88 -3.08 -3.81
N ILE A 18 -16.96 -3.27 -3.03
CA ILE A 18 -16.86 -3.71 -1.63
C ILE A 18 -16.16 -5.07 -1.54
N ARG A 19 -16.58 -6.06 -2.35
CA ARG A 19 -15.94 -7.39 -2.39
C ARG A 19 -14.48 -7.30 -2.82
N TYR A 20 -14.18 -6.43 -3.79
CA TYR A 20 -12.84 -6.22 -4.28
C TYR A 20 -11.92 -5.64 -3.18
N TYR A 21 -12.40 -4.68 -2.39
CA TYR A 21 -11.64 -4.13 -1.25
C TYR A 21 -11.40 -5.16 -0.15
N ILE A 22 -12.38 -6.01 0.15
CA ILE A 22 -12.21 -7.12 1.09
C ILE A 22 -11.18 -8.13 0.57
N GLN A 23 -11.21 -8.48 -0.72
CA GLN A 23 -10.23 -9.38 -1.33
C GLN A 23 -8.82 -8.80 -1.31
N LYS A 24 -8.68 -7.48 -1.41
CA LYS A 24 -7.41 -6.76 -1.31
C LYS A 24 -6.97 -6.50 0.13
N ASN A 25 -7.69 -7.02 1.14
CA ASN A 25 -7.46 -6.80 2.57
C ASN A 25 -7.42 -5.32 2.95
N LEU A 26 -8.18 -4.47 2.23
CA LEU A 26 -8.37 -3.05 2.60
C LEU A 26 -9.50 -2.87 3.61
N VAL A 27 -10.38 -3.86 3.70
CA VAL A 27 -11.54 -3.90 4.59
C VAL A 27 -11.55 -5.27 5.21
N ASP A 28 -11.88 -5.33 6.49
CA ASP A 28 -11.94 -6.61 7.22
C ASP A 28 -12.97 -7.55 6.62
N LYS A 29 -12.75 -8.85 6.86
CA LYS A 29 -13.68 -9.87 6.42
C LYS A 29 -14.97 -9.77 7.24
N PRO A 30 -16.15 -9.82 6.61
CA PRO A 30 -17.41 -9.80 7.33
C PRO A 30 -17.56 -11.02 8.24
N GLU A 31 -18.34 -10.85 9.30
CA GLU A 31 -18.63 -11.92 10.26
C GLU A 31 -19.74 -12.83 9.72
N GLY A 32 -19.52 -14.15 9.75
CA GLY A 32 -20.52 -15.16 9.36
C GLY A 32 -20.26 -15.85 8.01
N ALA A 33 -21.08 -16.85 7.70
CA ALA A 33 -20.97 -17.62 6.45
C ALA A 33 -21.46 -16.79 5.25
N ARG A 34 -20.99 -17.10 4.03
CA ARG A 34 -21.26 -16.33 2.78
C ARG A 34 -22.67 -15.75 2.62
N LYS A 35 -23.72 -16.50 3.02
CA LYS A 35 -25.13 -16.10 2.90
C LYS A 35 -25.66 -15.27 4.08
N THR A 36 -24.98 -15.31 5.23
CA THR A 36 -25.32 -14.60 6.47
C THR A 36 -24.19 -13.65 6.88
N ALA A 37 -23.36 -13.22 5.92
CA ALA A 37 -22.25 -12.31 6.17
C ALA A 37 -22.77 -10.95 6.65
N THR A 38 -22.37 -10.57 7.86
CA THR A 38 -22.75 -9.33 8.51
C THR A 38 -21.58 -8.37 8.56
N TYR A 39 -21.89 -7.09 8.41
CA TYR A 39 -20.93 -6.01 8.43
C TYR A 39 -21.22 -5.13 9.65
N GLY A 40 -20.26 -5.03 10.56
CA GLY A 40 -20.27 -4.06 11.65
C GLY A 40 -19.94 -2.62 11.20
N GLN A 41 -19.97 -1.71 12.16
CA GLN A 41 -19.62 -0.30 11.97
C GLN A 41 -18.15 -0.11 11.52
N GLN A 42 -17.23 -0.94 12.01
CA GLN A 42 -15.82 -0.90 11.62
C GLN A 42 -15.64 -1.06 10.10
N HIS A 43 -16.40 -1.95 9.46
CA HIS A 43 -16.35 -2.12 8.00
C HIS A 43 -16.83 -0.88 7.25
N LEU A 44 -17.83 -0.16 7.78
CA LEU A 44 -18.32 1.10 7.21
C LEU A 44 -17.24 2.17 7.26
N GLU A 45 -16.59 2.33 8.41
CA GLU A 45 -15.51 3.30 8.60
C GLU A 45 -14.32 3.01 7.67
N GLN A 46 -13.95 1.74 7.52
CA GLN A 46 -12.93 1.30 6.57
C GLN A 46 -13.31 1.62 5.12
N LEU A 47 -14.52 1.26 4.69
CA LEU A 47 -15.00 1.52 3.33
C LEU A 47 -15.06 3.02 3.00
N MET A 48 -15.53 3.84 3.95
CA MET A 48 -15.56 5.30 3.77
C MET A 48 -14.16 5.91 3.74
N THR A 49 -13.21 5.34 4.48
CA THR A 49 -11.80 5.76 4.46
C THR A 49 -11.13 5.40 3.14
N VAL A 50 -11.29 4.16 2.65
CA VAL A 50 -10.80 3.74 1.32
C VAL A 50 -11.37 4.65 0.24
N LYS A 51 -12.68 4.91 0.28
CA LYS A 51 -13.36 5.77 -0.69
C LYS A 51 -12.74 7.18 -0.71
N ARG A 52 -12.62 7.81 0.46
CA ARG A 52 -12.06 9.17 0.57
C ARG A 52 -10.63 9.27 0.04
N LEU A 53 -9.79 8.27 0.33
CA LEU A 53 -8.40 8.26 -0.14
C LEU A 53 -8.31 7.93 -1.63
N SER A 54 -9.19 7.08 -2.14
CA SER A 54 -9.30 6.79 -3.58
C SER A 54 -9.76 8.02 -4.35
N ASP A 55 -10.72 8.77 -3.82
CA ASP A 55 -11.21 10.03 -4.40
C ASP A 55 -10.11 11.12 -4.39
N ALA A 56 -9.20 11.06 -3.41
CA ALA A 56 -7.99 11.89 -3.37
C ALA A 56 -6.88 11.43 -4.35
N GLY A 57 -7.13 10.42 -5.18
CA GLY A 57 -6.21 9.95 -6.22
C GLY A 57 -5.13 8.98 -5.73
N LEU A 58 -5.20 8.49 -4.50
CA LEU A 58 -4.23 7.50 -4.01
C LEU A 58 -4.47 6.14 -4.66
N SER A 59 -3.38 5.46 -5.02
CA SER A 59 -3.45 4.06 -5.44
C SER A 59 -3.87 3.18 -4.27
N LEU A 60 -4.57 2.08 -4.56
CA LEU A 60 -5.02 1.13 -3.53
C LEU A 60 -3.86 0.58 -2.68
N ALA A 61 -2.66 0.46 -3.24
CA ALA A 61 -1.47 0.06 -2.50
C ALA A 61 -1.01 1.12 -1.49
N ALA A 62 -1.12 2.41 -1.83
CA ALA A 62 -0.86 3.51 -0.90
C ALA A 62 -1.94 3.59 0.18
N ILE A 63 -3.21 3.38 -0.19
CA ILE A 63 -4.35 3.33 0.75
C ILE A 63 -4.14 2.21 1.77
N ALA A 64 -3.72 1.02 1.34
CA ALA A 64 -3.39 -0.08 2.25
C ALA A 64 -2.34 0.32 3.30
N LYS A 65 -1.30 1.06 2.89
CA LYS A 65 -0.25 1.55 3.82
C LYS A 65 -0.79 2.56 4.83
N VAL A 66 -1.70 3.44 4.41
CA VAL A 66 -2.32 4.46 5.27
C VAL A 66 -3.31 3.84 6.25
N MET A 67 -4.13 2.89 5.78
CA MET A 67 -5.14 2.22 6.62
C MET A 67 -4.52 1.32 7.68
N ASN A 68 -3.37 0.72 7.39
CA ASN A 68 -2.58 -0.04 8.36
C ASN A 68 -1.71 0.86 9.26
N GLY A 69 -2.04 2.16 9.36
CA GLY A 69 -1.25 3.20 10.03
C GLY A 69 -0.45 2.67 11.22
N SER A 70 0.87 2.63 11.08
CA SER A 70 1.78 2.31 12.20
C SER A 70 1.65 0.92 12.86
N GLN A 71 0.85 -0.01 12.33
CA GLN A 71 1.08 -1.42 12.58
C GLN A 71 1.85 -1.97 11.41
N VAL A 72 3.15 -2.14 11.67
CA VAL A 72 4.08 -3.04 10.99
C VAL A 72 3.23 -4.03 10.20
N ALA A 73 3.13 -3.79 8.88
CA ALA A 73 2.90 -4.89 7.99
C ALA A 73 3.84 -5.96 8.51
N HIS A 74 3.33 -7.17 8.72
CA HIS A 74 4.19 -8.32 8.62
C HIS A 74 4.73 -8.29 7.17
N VAL A 75 5.68 -7.37 6.90
CA VAL A 75 6.88 -7.67 6.15
C VAL A 75 7.21 -9.05 6.71
N PRO A 76 7.17 -10.15 5.92
CA PRO A 76 7.87 -11.36 6.37
C PRO A 76 9.15 -10.85 6.99
N PRO A 77 9.43 -11.11 8.29
CA PRO A 77 10.57 -10.50 8.97
C PRO A 77 11.67 -10.57 7.97
N SER A 78 12.17 -9.41 7.52
CA SER A 78 13.27 -9.42 6.57
C SER A 78 14.24 -10.41 7.20
N ASP A 79 14.70 -11.45 6.50
CA ASP A 79 15.52 -12.54 7.06
C ASP A 79 16.86 -12.04 7.66
N LEU A 80 16.97 -10.73 7.90
CA LEU A 80 17.84 -10.02 8.82
C LEU A 80 17.79 -10.63 10.21
N GLN A 81 18.63 -11.63 10.42
CA GLN A 81 18.97 -12.09 11.76
C GLN A 81 19.95 -11.11 12.42
N PRO A 82 19.87 -10.90 13.75
CA PRO A 82 20.87 -10.15 14.48
C PRO A 82 22.28 -10.69 14.17
N GLY A 83 23.17 -9.84 13.65
CA GLY A 83 24.53 -10.23 13.22
C GLY A 83 24.69 -10.48 11.71
N GLN A 84 23.63 -10.40 10.91
CA GLN A 84 23.73 -10.54 9.45
C GLN A 84 24.33 -9.27 8.82
N ILE A 85 25.45 -9.43 8.11
CA ILE A 85 26.10 -8.36 7.33
C ILE A 85 25.59 -8.43 5.90
N ARG A 86 25.10 -7.29 5.37
CA ARG A 86 24.63 -7.17 3.99
C ARG A 86 25.23 -5.94 3.33
N ALA A 87 25.51 -6.08 2.03
CA ALA A 87 25.93 -4.97 1.19
C ALA A 87 24.67 -4.30 0.63
N VAL A 88 24.34 -3.10 1.14
CA VAL A 88 23.22 -2.30 0.65
C VAL A 88 23.75 -1.19 -0.23
N SER A 89 23.11 -0.95 -1.38
CA SER A 89 23.41 0.20 -2.22
C SER A 89 22.50 1.36 -1.81
N GLN A 90 23.10 2.36 -1.17
CA GLN A 90 22.43 3.56 -0.70
C GLN A 90 22.79 4.72 -1.64
N VAL A 91 21.79 5.33 -2.26
CA VAL A 91 21.94 6.42 -3.23
C VAL A 91 21.19 7.64 -2.72
N HIS A 92 21.94 8.69 -2.43
CA HIS A 92 21.38 10.00 -2.12
C HIS A 92 20.90 10.67 -3.41
N ILE A 93 19.66 11.15 -3.44
CA ILE A 93 19.08 11.78 -4.63
C ILE A 93 18.95 13.29 -4.44
N SER A 94 18.35 13.71 -3.33
CA SER A 94 18.19 15.13 -2.97
C SER A 94 17.89 15.25 -1.47
N PRO A 95 17.92 16.45 -0.86
CA PRO A 95 17.55 16.63 0.54
C PRO A 95 16.16 16.05 0.82
N GLY A 96 16.10 15.04 1.70
CA GLY A 96 14.86 14.34 2.05
C GLY A 96 14.49 13.16 1.14
N VAL A 97 15.28 12.86 0.09
CA VAL A 97 15.03 11.71 -0.81
C VAL A 97 16.26 10.82 -0.91
N GLU A 98 16.07 9.56 -0.51
CA GLU A 98 17.09 8.51 -0.54
C GLU A 98 16.54 7.21 -1.12
N LEU A 99 17.38 6.51 -1.88
CA LEU A 99 17.09 5.22 -2.46
C LEU A 99 18.01 4.18 -1.84
N SER A 100 17.43 3.16 -1.20
CA SER A 100 18.15 2.02 -0.63
C SER A 100 17.74 0.74 -1.36
N ILE A 101 18.71 0.05 -1.94
CA ILE A 101 18.48 -1.19 -2.70
C ILE A 101 19.36 -2.28 -2.11
N ASP A 102 18.72 -3.38 -1.75
CA ASP A 102 19.44 -4.59 -1.39
C ASP A 102 19.62 -5.50 -2.62
N PRO A 103 20.86 -5.70 -3.10
CA PRO A 103 21.13 -6.48 -4.30
C PRO A 103 20.85 -7.98 -4.11
N MET A 104 20.76 -8.50 -2.87
CA MET A 104 20.43 -9.91 -2.64
C MET A 104 18.93 -10.19 -2.73
N GLN A 105 18.09 -9.18 -2.49
CA GLN A 105 16.63 -9.27 -2.66
C GLN A 105 16.15 -8.71 -4.00
N CYS A 106 17.06 -8.17 -4.80
CA CYS A 106 16.74 -7.58 -6.08
C CYS A 106 17.38 -8.39 -7.21
N ASN A 107 16.57 -8.88 -8.15
CA ASN A 107 17.06 -9.53 -9.38
C ASN A 107 17.65 -8.52 -10.40
N LEU A 108 18.08 -7.35 -9.95
CA LEU A 108 18.64 -6.30 -10.80
C LEU A 108 20.15 -6.42 -10.87
N SER A 109 20.68 -6.36 -12.09
CA SER A 109 22.13 -6.24 -12.32
C SER A 109 22.65 -4.86 -11.90
N THR A 110 23.96 -4.77 -11.66
CA THR A 110 24.64 -3.50 -11.32
C THR A 110 24.39 -2.40 -12.37
N GLN A 111 24.24 -2.77 -13.64
CA GLN A 111 23.93 -1.83 -14.71
C GLN A 111 22.50 -1.29 -14.60
N GLN A 112 21.51 -2.18 -14.39
CA GLN A 112 20.12 -1.79 -14.19
C GLN A 112 19.94 -0.92 -12.94
N LEU A 113 20.71 -1.18 -11.89
CA LEU A 113 20.68 -0.40 -10.65
C LEU A 113 21.18 1.03 -10.88
N ARG A 114 22.23 1.21 -11.69
CA ARG A 114 22.70 2.54 -12.11
C ARG A 114 21.71 3.24 -13.04
N GLU A 115 21.12 2.53 -13.99
CA GLU A 115 20.10 3.10 -14.89
C GLU A 115 18.87 3.58 -14.10
N LEU A 116 18.41 2.77 -13.14
CA LEU A 116 17.31 3.12 -12.24
C LEU A 116 17.64 4.36 -11.41
N SER A 117 18.83 4.44 -10.81
CA SER A 117 19.22 5.61 -10.02
C SER A 117 19.28 6.87 -10.88
N GLN A 118 19.82 6.79 -12.09
CA GLN A 118 19.85 7.91 -13.03
C GLN A 118 18.44 8.37 -13.46
N GLN A 119 17.53 7.43 -13.74
CA GLN A 119 16.14 7.76 -14.07
C GLN A 119 15.41 8.46 -12.91
N ILE A 120 15.64 8.00 -11.68
CA ILE A 120 15.05 8.59 -10.48
C ILE A 120 15.59 10.02 -10.25
N ILE A 121 16.91 10.23 -10.38
CA ILE A 121 17.53 11.55 -10.29
C ILE A 121 16.94 12.51 -11.34
N ALA A 122 16.84 12.06 -12.60
CA ALA A 122 16.30 12.87 -13.69
C ALA A 122 14.83 13.24 -13.46
N THR A 123 14.04 12.29 -12.96
CA THR A 123 12.61 12.49 -12.65
C THR A 123 12.42 13.50 -11.53
N ILE A 124 13.16 13.38 -10.43
CA ILE A 124 13.08 14.32 -9.31
C ILE A 124 13.57 15.71 -9.73
N SER A 125 14.64 15.78 -10.52
CA SER A 125 15.12 17.06 -11.08
C SER A 125 14.08 17.76 -11.96
N ARG A 126 13.25 16.98 -12.69
CA ARG A 126 12.17 17.51 -13.50
C ARG A 126 11.04 18.08 -12.63
N PHE A 127 10.59 17.34 -11.62
CA PHE A 127 9.56 17.82 -10.70
C PHE A 127 9.98 19.09 -9.94
N ASN A 128 11.26 19.18 -9.57
CA ASN A 128 11.82 20.38 -8.93
C ASN A 128 11.98 21.59 -9.88
N LYS A 129 11.95 21.38 -11.20
CA LYS A 129 12.01 22.47 -12.21
C LYS A 129 10.63 22.99 -12.62
N GLU A 130 9.57 22.22 -12.39
CA GLU A 130 8.18 22.58 -12.72
C GLU A 130 7.45 23.24 -11.52
N SER A 131 8.14 23.46 -10.39
CA SER A 131 7.67 24.26 -9.23
C SER A 131 8.45 25.56 -9.12
#